data_AF-A0A1F8KNU6-F1
#
_entry.id   AF-A0A1F8KNU6-F1
#
_cell.length_a   1.000
_cell.length_b   1.000
_cell.length_c   1.000
_cell.angle_alpha   90.00
_cell.angle_beta   90.00
_cell.angle_gamma   90.00
#
_symmetry.space_group_name_H-M   'P 1'
#
loop_
_entity.id
_entity.type
_entity.pdbx_description
1 polymer ?
#
loop_
_entity_poly.entity_id
_entity_poly.type
_entity_poly.pdbx_seq_one_letter_code
_entity_poly.pdbx_strand_id
1 'polypeptide(L)'
;MLALTVLIFTILNGLRLYEIILHWDILKKYNSHPGPEYMSILSLIWFLIGFTLIIGLLKGYSRSFLLTSLAVFFYTIWFWIDQLFLQNSQISYLIPLVVSVFMILFFFILLRCRDTQYYFKQRETHDRQPKN
;
A
#
# COMPACT_ATOMS: atom_id res chain seq x y z
N MET A 1 4.00 -2.35 14.32
CA MET A 1 4.48 -2.97 13.07
C MET A 1 3.58 -2.65 11.89
N LEU A 2 2.30 -3.05 11.90
CA LEU A 2 1.39 -2.88 10.76
C LEU A 2 1.17 -1.41 10.33
N ALA A 3 0.93 -0.49 11.28
CA ALA A 3 0.84 0.94 10.98
C ALA A 3 2.14 1.52 10.37
N LEU A 4 3.31 0.97 10.74
CA LEU A 4 4.60 1.38 10.23
C LEU A 4 4.78 0.92 8.78
N THR A 5 4.32 -0.29 8.45
CA THR A 5 4.27 -0.79 7.06
C THR A 5 3.38 0.08 6.18
N VAL A 6 2.19 0.45 6.66
CA VAL A 6 1.29 1.35 5.91
C VAL A 6 1.89 2.75 5.79
N LEU A 7 2.57 3.26 6.81
CA LEU A 7 3.28 4.54 6.77
C LEU A 7 4.36 4.55 5.68
N ILE A 8 5.22 3.53 5.66
CA ILE A 8 6.26 3.38 4.63
C ILE A 8 5.62 3.32 3.25
N PHE A 9 4.56 2.52 3.09
CA PHE A 9 3.82 2.41 1.85
C PHE A 9 3.25 3.77 1.38
N THR A 10 2.63 4.54 2.27
CA THR A 10 2.12 5.88 1.96
C THR A 10 3.25 6.83 1.57
N ILE A 11 4.36 6.85 2.30
CA ILE A 11 5.52 7.68 2.01
C ILE A 11 6.09 7.35 0.62
N LEU A 12 6.24 6.06 0.30
CA LEU A 12 6.75 5.61 -0.99
C LEU A 12 5.85 6.03 -2.15
N ASN A 13 4.52 5.92 -2.02
CA ASN A 13 3.60 6.38 -3.06
C ASN A 13 3.59 7.92 -3.19
N GLY A 14 3.78 8.65 -2.08
CA GLY A 14 3.94 10.10 -2.10
C GLY A 14 5.23 10.56 -2.78
N LEU A 15 6.35 9.89 -2.49
CA LEU A 15 7.63 10.10 -3.17
C LEU A 15 7.53 9.79 -4.67
N ARG A 16 6.89 8.66 -5.03
CA ARG A 16 6.64 8.30 -6.43
C ARG A 16 5.83 9.39 -7.15
N LEU A 17 4.76 9.90 -6.51
CA LEU A 17 3.98 11.01 -7.06
C LEU A 17 4.85 12.26 -7.28
N TYR A 18 5.68 12.62 -6.30
CA TYR A 18 6.59 13.75 -6.39
C TYR A 18 7.59 13.60 -7.53
N GLU A 19 8.20 12.42 -7.69
CA GLU A 19 9.12 12.13 -8.79
C GLU A 19 8.46 12.25 -10.17
N ILE A 20 7.21 11.78 -10.30
CA ILE A 20 6.42 11.88 -11.54
C ILE A 20 6.15 13.35 -11.88
N ILE A 21 5.79 14.18 -10.90
CA ILE A 21 5.54 15.61 -11.10
C ILE A 21 6.85 16.33 -11.47
N LEU A 22 7.95 16.02 -10.78
CA LEU A 22 9.25 16.64 -11.03
C LEU A 22 9.79 16.31 -12.43
N HIS A 23 9.60 15.08 -12.89
CA HIS A 23 10.08 14.62 -14.19
C HIS A 23 8.98 14.56 -15.25
N TRP A 24 7.87 15.27 -15.04
CA TRP A 24 6.68 15.18 -15.89
C TRP A 24 7.00 15.42 -17.37
N ASP A 25 7.78 16.46 -17.66
CA ASP A 25 8.18 16.82 -19.02
C ASP A 25 9.08 15.75 -19.65
N ILE A 26 9.93 15.11 -18.86
CA ILE A 26 10.82 14.03 -19.30
C ILE A 26 9.99 12.78 -19.63
N LEU A 27 9.06 12.38 -18.77
CA LEU A 27 8.18 11.24 -19.02
C LEU A 27 7.29 11.47 -20.26
N LYS A 28 6.81 12.71 -20.45
CA LYS A 28 6.03 13.08 -21.63
C LYS A 28 6.87 13.08 -22.91
N LYS A 29 8.13 13.53 -22.83
CA LYS A 29 9.07 13.57 -23.96
C LYS A 29 9.49 12.18 -24.45
N TYR A 30 9.64 11.21 -23.54
CA TYR A 30 10.05 9.84 -23.89
C TYR A 30 8.87 8.89 -24.19
N ASN A 31 7.65 9.42 -24.26
CA ASN A 31 6.44 8.66 -24.60
C ASN A 31 6.30 7.37 -23.74
N SER A 32 6.70 7.47 -22.47
CA SER A 32 6.66 6.37 -21.52
C SER A 32 5.25 5.79 -21.49
N HIS A 33 5.12 4.50 -21.82
CA HIS A 33 3.88 3.75 -21.60
C HIS A 33 4.02 3.04 -20.25
N PRO A 34 3.09 3.24 -19.30
CA PRO A 34 1.93 4.15 -19.32
C PRO A 34 2.33 5.62 -19.11
N GLY A 35 1.55 6.56 -19.65
CA GLY A 35 1.85 7.99 -19.57
C GLY A 35 1.91 8.54 -18.13
N PRO A 36 2.58 9.69 -17.91
CA PRO A 36 2.75 10.30 -16.58
C PRO A 36 1.42 10.63 -15.88
N GLU A 37 0.37 10.89 -16.65
CA GLU A 37 -0.99 11.12 -16.15
C GLU A 37 -1.56 9.88 -15.43
N TYR A 38 -1.38 8.70 -16.02
CA TYR A 38 -1.83 7.45 -15.43
C TYR A 38 -1.06 7.14 -14.14
N MET A 39 0.27 7.27 -14.19
CA MET A 39 1.13 6.98 -13.03
C MET A 39 0.85 7.92 -11.85
N SER A 40 0.56 9.19 -12.11
CA SER A 40 0.29 10.18 -11.07
C SER A 40 -1.07 9.97 -10.41
N ILE A 41 -2.14 9.78 -11.19
CA ILE A 41 -3.49 9.47 -10.67
C ILE A 41 -3.41 8.25 -9.76
N LEU A 42 -2.68 7.23 -10.21
CA LEU A 42 -2.56 6.00 -9.48
C LEU A 42 -1.79 6.14 -8.16
N SER A 43 -0.65 6.82 -8.21
CA SER A 43 0.17 7.07 -7.01
C SER A 43 -0.62 7.90 -5.99
N LEU A 44 -1.45 8.84 -6.47
CA LEU A 44 -2.35 9.63 -5.64
C LEU A 44 -3.45 8.76 -4.99
N ILE A 45 -4.10 7.87 -5.75
CA ILE A 45 -5.11 6.94 -5.21
C ILE A 45 -4.50 6.09 -4.09
N TRP A 46 -3.33 5.50 -4.31
CA TRP A 46 -2.67 4.66 -3.32
C TRP A 46 -2.16 5.44 -2.10
N PHE A 47 -1.70 6.67 -2.30
CA PHE A 47 -1.36 7.58 -1.22
C PHE A 47 -2.58 7.87 -0.33
N LEU A 48 -3.73 8.23 -0.93
CA LEU A 48 -4.97 8.52 -0.20
C LEU A 48 -5.51 7.29 0.54
N ILE A 49 -5.47 6.11 -0.08
CA ILE A 49 -5.86 4.84 0.56
C ILE A 49 -4.95 4.58 1.78
N GLY A 50 -3.63 4.65 1.61
CA GLY A 50 -2.69 4.43 2.71
C GLY A 50 -2.86 5.45 3.85
N PHE A 51 -3.08 6.72 3.51
CA PHE A 51 -3.33 7.78 4.49
C PHE A 51 -4.61 7.52 5.32
N THR A 52 -5.70 7.14 4.65
CA THR A 52 -6.97 6.79 5.30
C THR A 52 -6.80 5.57 6.21
N LEU A 53 -6.03 4.57 5.78
CA LEU A 53 -5.75 3.37 6.56
C LEU A 53 -4.93 3.68 7.82
N ILE A 54 -3.93 4.57 7.73
CA ILE A 54 -3.14 5.02 8.89
C ILE A 54 -4.04 5.68 9.92
N ILE A 55 -4.94 6.57 9.50
CA ILE A 55 -5.89 7.22 10.42
C ILE A 55 -6.77 6.16 11.10
N GLY A 56 -7.27 5.18 10.34
CA GLY A 56 -8.08 4.10 10.87
C GLY A 56 -7.34 3.21 11.88
N LEU A 57 -6.08 2.88 11.58
CA LEU A 57 -5.18 2.13 12.45
C LEU A 57 -4.85 2.91 13.74
N LEU A 58 -4.59 4.22 13.63
CA LEU A 58 -4.33 5.09 14.79
C LEU A 58 -5.57 5.25 15.69
N LYS A 59 -6.77 5.29 15.08
CA LYS A 59 -8.05 5.34 15.81
C LYS A 59 -8.46 4.00 16.43
N GLY A 60 -7.73 2.91 16.18
CA GLY A 60 -8.01 1.63 16.83
C GLY A 60 -9.20 0.86 16.24
N TYR A 61 -9.69 1.21 15.04
CA TYR A 61 -10.85 0.51 14.46
C TYR A 61 -10.47 -0.90 13.99
N SER A 62 -11.21 -1.91 14.48
CA SER A 62 -11.01 -3.32 14.06
C SER A 62 -11.19 -3.52 12.56
N ARG A 63 -12.10 -2.75 11.93
CA ARG A 63 -12.35 -2.77 10.48
C ARG A 63 -11.14 -2.29 9.66
N SER A 64 -10.29 -1.43 10.23
CA SER A 64 -9.10 -0.93 9.54
C SER A 64 -8.09 -2.03 9.26
N PHE A 65 -8.04 -3.08 10.07
CA PHE A 65 -7.20 -4.24 9.81
C PHE A 65 -7.64 -4.98 8.53
N LEU A 66 -8.95 -5.26 8.41
CA LEU A 66 -9.51 -5.96 7.25
C LEU A 66 -9.38 -5.12 5.98
N LEU A 67 -9.65 -3.81 6.08
CA LEU A 67 -9.45 -2.86 4.99
C LEU A 67 -7.98 -2.75 4.55
N THR A 68 -7.03 -2.80 5.49
CA THR A 68 -5.60 -2.78 5.14
C THR A 68 -5.20 -4.05 4.39
N SER A 69 -5.69 -5.22 4.84
CA SER A 69 -5.44 -6.48 4.14
C SER A 69 -5.99 -6.48 2.72
N LEU A 70 -7.20 -5.96 2.55
CA LEU A 70 -7.84 -5.87 1.24
C LEU A 70 -7.08 -4.90 0.32
N ALA A 71 -6.67 -3.75 0.84
CA ALA A 71 -5.88 -2.76 0.09
C ALA A 71 -4.53 -3.31 -0.38
N VAL A 72 -3.81 -4.06 0.46
CA VAL A 72 -2.53 -4.69 0.08
C VAL A 72 -2.74 -5.77 -0.99
N PHE A 73 -3.82 -6.54 -0.89
CA PHE A 73 -4.16 -7.54 -1.90
C PHE A 73 -4.44 -6.90 -3.27
N PHE A 74 -5.29 -5.87 -3.30
CA PHE A 74 -5.56 -5.13 -4.53
C PHE A 74 -4.31 -4.42 -5.06
N TYR A 75 -3.46 -3.87 -4.18
CA TYR A 75 -2.20 -3.24 -4.59
C TYR A 75 -1.29 -4.23 -5.28
N THR A 76 -1.18 -5.43 -4.72
CA THR A 76 -0.34 -6.51 -5.26
C THR A 76 -0.83 -6.92 -6.64
N ILE A 77 -2.14 -7.20 -6.77
CA ILE A 77 -2.74 -7.58 -8.07
C ILE A 77 -2.48 -6.50 -9.10
N TRP A 78 -2.69 -5.24 -8.72
CA TRP A 78 -2.47 -4.13 -9.61
C TRP A 78 -0.99 -4.02 -9.99
N PHE A 79 -0.07 -3.96 -9.02
CA PHE A 79 1.37 -3.93 -9.31
C PHE A 79 1.81 -4.99 -10.34
N TRP A 80 1.29 -6.21 -10.23
CA TRP A 80 1.54 -7.26 -11.20
C TRP A 80 0.94 -7.01 -12.58
N ILE A 81 -0.28 -6.49 -12.66
CA ILE A 81 -0.87 -6.09 -13.94
C ILE A 81 -0.06 -4.94 -14.56
N ASP A 82 0.47 -3.98 -13.79
CA ASP A 82 1.32 -2.88 -14.30
C ASP A 82 2.61 -3.46 -14.90
N GLN A 83 3.23 -4.36 -14.17
CA GLN A 83 4.50 -4.96 -14.56
C GLN A 83 4.37 -5.89 -15.77
N LEU A 84 3.28 -6.64 -15.87
CA LEU A 84 3.05 -7.61 -16.95
C LEU A 84 2.53 -6.96 -18.24
N PHE A 85 1.69 -5.93 -18.13
CA PHE A 85 1.02 -5.34 -19.30
C PHE A 85 1.65 -4.02 -19.77
N LEU A 86 2.28 -3.26 -18.88
CA LEU A 86 2.70 -1.88 -19.18
C LEU A 86 4.22 -1.71 -19.24
N GLN A 87 5.01 -2.52 -18.52
CA GLN A 87 6.47 -2.53 -18.65
C GLN A 87 6.96 -3.51 -19.73
N ASN A 88 7.15 -3.00 -20.94
CA ASN A 88 7.66 -3.77 -22.06
C ASN A 88 9.20 -4.00 -21.95
N SER A 89 9.59 -5.18 -21.46
CA SER A 89 10.70 -6.02 -21.99
C SER A 89 12.20 -5.72 -21.74
N GLN A 90 12.63 -4.99 -20.70
CA GLN A 90 14.10 -4.92 -20.41
C GLN A 90 14.54 -5.20 -18.97
N ILE A 91 13.63 -5.27 -18.01
CA ILE A 91 13.97 -5.52 -16.61
C ILE A 91 13.61 -6.96 -16.27
N SER A 92 14.58 -7.72 -15.77
CA SER A 92 14.40 -9.12 -15.35
C SER A 92 13.29 -9.19 -14.28
N TYR A 93 12.17 -9.84 -14.62
CA TYR A 93 10.97 -9.96 -13.77
C TYR A 93 11.22 -10.63 -12.41
N LEU A 94 12.38 -11.26 -12.24
CA LEU A 94 12.76 -12.05 -11.08
C LEU A 94 12.90 -11.21 -9.80
N ILE A 95 13.46 -10.00 -9.89
CA ILE A 95 13.64 -9.12 -8.72
C ILE A 95 12.29 -8.60 -8.21
N PRO A 96 11.41 -8.01 -9.05
CA PRO A 96 10.07 -7.63 -8.62
C PRO A 96 9.29 -8.81 -8.04
N LEU A 97 9.40 -10.00 -8.66
CA LEU A 97 8.72 -11.21 -8.19
C LEU A 97 9.13 -11.60 -6.78
N VAL A 98 10.44 -11.69 -6.53
CA VAL A 98 10.97 -12.05 -5.22
C VAL A 98 10.56 -11.03 -4.17
N VAL A 99 10.65 -9.73 -4.47
CA VAL A 99 10.23 -8.67 -3.54
C VAL A 99 8.74 -8.75 -3.25
N SER A 100 7.89 -8.98 -4.25
CA SER A 100 6.45 -9.14 -4.05
C SER A 100 6.13 -10.37 -3.21
N VAL A 101 6.73 -11.53 -3.50
CA VAL A 101 6.52 -12.76 -2.71
C VAL A 101 6.98 -12.55 -1.27
N PHE A 102 8.13 -11.90 -1.06
CA PHE A 102 8.63 -11.61 0.28
C PHE A 102 7.72 -10.66 1.04
N MET A 103 7.20 -9.61 0.38
CA MET A 103 6.22 -8.71 0.97
C MET A 103 4.91 -9.41 1.32
N ILE A 104 4.36 -10.25 0.42
CA ILE A 104 3.15 -11.03 0.67
C ILE A 104 3.37 -11.98 1.84
N LEU A 105 4.51 -12.68 1.88
CA LEU A 105 4.84 -13.62 2.94
C LEU A 105 5.00 -12.90 4.29
N PHE A 106 5.71 -11.76 4.30
CA PHE A 106 5.87 -10.91 5.48
C PHE A 106 4.51 -10.39 5.97
N PHE A 107 3.66 -9.95 5.06
CA PHE A 107 2.31 -9.49 5.38
C PHE A 107 1.44 -10.65 5.90
N PHE A 108 1.53 -11.83 5.29
CA PHE A 108 0.83 -13.03 5.73
C PHE A 108 1.27 -13.46 7.14
N ILE A 109 2.56 -13.37 7.45
CA ILE A 109 3.12 -13.63 8.79
C ILE A 109 2.60 -12.59 9.79
N LEU A 110 2.58 -11.30 9.42
CA LEU A 110 2.02 -10.23 10.27
C LEU A 110 0.51 -10.43 10.51
N LEU A 111 -0.25 -10.87 9.50
CA LEU A 111 -1.67 -11.17 9.62
C LEU A 111 -1.94 -12.41 10.49
N ARG A 112 -1.06 -13.41 10.44
CA ARG A 112 -1.12 -14.61 11.30
C ARG A 112 -0.64 -14.37 12.73
N CYS A 113 0.04 -13.25 12.98
CA CYS A 113 0.47 -12.87 14.31
C CYS A 113 -0.75 -12.51 15.16
N ARG A 114 -1.13 -13.45 16.03
CA ARG A 114 -2.37 -13.43 16.84
C ARG A 114 -2.43 -12.23 17.81
N ASP A 115 -1.28 -11.68 18.19
CA ASP A 115 -1.17 -10.51 19.08
C ASP A 115 -1.80 -9.24 18.50
N THR A 116 -1.69 -9.01 17.19
CA THR A 116 -2.28 -7.82 16.56
C THR A 116 -3.80 -7.84 16.60
N GLN A 117 -4.43 -9.00 16.42
CA GLN A 117 -5.89 -9.12 16.51
C GLN A 117 -6.39 -9.01 17.95
N TYR A 118 -5.60 -9.46 18.92
CA TYR A 118 -5.95 -9.38 20.33
C TYR A 118 -5.94 -7.92 20.83
N TYR A 119 -4.93 -7.13 20.46
CA TYR A 119 -4.83 -5.71 20.83
C TYR A 119 -5.98 -4.85 20.30
N PHE A 120 -6.38 -5.03 19.03
CA PHE A 120 -7.49 -4.26 18.45
C PHE A 120 -8.85 -4.66 19.04
N LYS A 121 -9.05 -5.96 19.29
CA LYS A 121 -10.30 -6.45 19.91
C LYS A 121 -10.43 -5.97 21.36
N GLN A 122 -9.33 -5.93 22.11
CA GLN A 122 -9.32 -5.51 23.50
C GLN A 122 -9.51 -3.99 23.67
N ARG A 123 -8.97 -3.16 22.75
CA ARG A 123 -9.24 -1.71 22.73
C ARG A 123 -10.70 -1.39 22.45
N GLU A 124 -11.33 -2.04 21.47
CA GLU A 124 -12.75 -1.80 21.16
C GLU A 124 -13.68 -2.18 22.32
N THR A 125 -13.36 -3.22 23.09
CA THR A 125 -14.13 -3.56 24.29
C THR A 125 -13.92 -2.57 25.44
N HIS A 126 -12.74 -1.95 25.54
CA HIS A 126 -12.45 -0.96 26.57
C HIS A 126 -13.10 0.40 26.27
N ASP A 127 -13.10 0.85 25.00
CA ASP A 127 -13.76 2.11 24.59
C ASP A 127 -15.30 2.01 24.60
N ARG A 128 -15.87 0.81 24.55
CA ARG A 128 -17.32 0.58 24.65
C ARG A 128 -17.83 0.44 26.08
N GLN A 129 -16.95 0.29 27.07
CA GLN A 129 -17.40 0.30 28.46
C GLN A 129 -17.68 1.75 28.86
N PRO A 130 -18.92 2.10 29.29
CA PRO A 130 -19.21 3.42 29.80
C PRO A 130 -18.31 3.66 31.01
N LYS A 131 -17.60 4.80 31.01
CA LYS A 131 -16.89 5.27 32.19
C LYS A 131 -17.94 5.52 33.27
N ASN A 132 -18.07 4.58 34.20
CA ASN A 132 -18.80 4.79 35.45
C ASN A 132 -18.09 5.83 36.31
#